data_AF-A0A1M6UQD1-F1
#
_entry.id   AF-A0A1M6UQD1-F1
#
_cell.length_a   1.000
_cell.length_b   1.000
_cell.length_c   1.000
_cell.angle_alpha   90.00
_cell.angle_beta   90.00
_cell.angle_gamma   90.00
#
_symmetry.space_group_name_H-M   'P 1'
#
loop_
_entity.id
_entity.type
_entity.pdbx_description
1 polymer ?
#
loop_
_entity_poly.entity_id
_entity_poly.type
_entity_poly.pdbx_seq_one_letter_code
_entity_poly.pdbx_strand_id
1 'polypeptide(L)'
;MVINIKKYILLIFVIIFIVTLFFFIFNYMNVSMKKIEKITIEKIIVFNDKDSLYITANSWGLAGNNEVIVLSQSNKKTPNKIDDYIFYTSEIFYKIDNNNTIIIYSPESSINEPDKKISNVTIRSLKTFDEINDYNLNFKKYGLERISINR
;
A
#
# COMPACT_ATOMS: atom_id res chain seq x y z
N MET A 1 3.64 -63.31 25.57
CA MET A 1 4.10 -62.17 24.74
C MET A 1 4.75 -61.15 25.66
N VAL A 2 6.10 -61.10 25.70
CA VAL A 2 6.81 -60.20 26.62
C VAL A 2 6.81 -58.81 25.99
N ILE A 3 5.98 -57.92 26.55
CA ILE A 3 5.89 -56.53 26.11
C ILE A 3 7.22 -55.85 26.46
N ASN A 4 7.96 -55.43 25.44
CA ASN A 4 9.27 -54.80 25.62
C ASN A 4 9.06 -53.33 26.00
N ILE A 5 8.79 -53.09 27.28
CA ILE A 5 8.44 -51.79 27.89
C ILE A 5 9.41 -50.66 27.48
N LYS A 6 10.70 -50.97 27.31
CA LYS A 6 11.71 -50.00 26.85
C LYS A 6 11.43 -49.43 25.45
N LYS A 7 10.91 -50.25 24.53
CA LYS A 7 10.53 -49.81 23.18
C LYS A 7 9.32 -48.89 23.19
N TYR A 8 8.36 -49.11 24.09
CA TYR A 8 7.19 -48.24 24.24
C TYR A 8 7.55 -46.89 24.86
N ILE A 9 8.44 -46.86 25.85
CA ILE A 9 8.95 -45.62 26.43
C ILE A 9 9.68 -44.78 25.37
N LEU A 10 10.52 -45.42 24.54
CA LEU A 10 11.19 -44.76 23.42
C LEU A 10 10.19 -44.17 22.42
N LEU A 11 9.15 -44.92 22.07
CA LEU A 11 8.12 -44.50 21.11
C LEU A 11 7.33 -43.28 21.63
N ILE A 12 6.98 -43.27 22.91
CA ILE A 12 6.30 -42.13 23.56
C ILE A 12 7.18 -40.87 23.48
N PHE A 13 8.48 -40.99 23.76
CA PHE A 13 9.41 -39.87 23.65
C PHE A 13 9.51 -39.30 22.23
N VAL A 14 9.54 -40.18 21.21
CA VAL A 14 9.56 -39.76 19.81
C VAL A 14 8.29 -39.02 19.43
N ILE A 15 7.12 -39.51 19.87
CA ILE A 15 5.84 -38.83 19.61
C ILE A 15 5.80 -37.46 20.29
N ILE A 16 6.22 -37.37 21.55
CA ILE A 16 6.29 -36.09 22.28
C ILE A 16 7.21 -35.12 21.55
N PHE A 17 8.37 -35.59 21.09
CA PHE A 17 9.32 -34.78 20.33
C PHE A 17 8.74 -34.26 19.00
N ILE A 18 8.01 -35.11 18.27
CA ILE A 18 7.35 -34.70 17.02
C ILE A 18 6.26 -33.65 17.31
N VAL A 19 5.47 -33.84 18.37
CA VAL A 19 4.41 -32.90 18.76
C VAL A 19 4.99 -31.56 19.19
N THR A 20 6.07 -31.54 19.99
CA THR A 20 6.73 -30.29 20.39
C THR A 20 7.39 -29.59 19.21
N LEU A 21 8.02 -30.33 18.29
CA LEU A 21 8.58 -29.77 17.06
C LEU A 21 7.48 -29.13 16.19
N PHE A 22 6.36 -29.83 16.02
CA PHE A 22 5.22 -29.32 15.26
C PHE A 22 4.62 -28.07 15.90
N PHE A 23 4.44 -28.07 17.23
CA PHE A 23 3.95 -26.92 17.98
C PHE A 23 4.91 -25.71 17.88
N PHE A 24 6.22 -25.96 17.91
CA PHE A 24 7.23 -24.91 17.76
C PHE A 24 7.21 -24.28 16.36
N ILE A 25 7.17 -25.11 15.30
CA ILE A 25 7.08 -24.65 13.90
C ILE A 25 5.79 -23.86 13.68
N PHE A 26 4.65 -24.35 14.17
CA PHE A 26 3.35 -23.68 14.03
C PHE A 26 3.34 -22.31 14.71
N ASN A 27 3.89 -22.20 15.92
CA ASN A 27 3.99 -20.91 16.61
C ASN A 27 4.95 -19.95 15.91
N TYR A 28 6.10 -20.45 15.41
CA TYR A 28 7.06 -19.64 14.67
C TYR A 28 6.43 -19.04 13.39
N MET A 29 5.71 -19.86 12.62
CA MET A 29 4.99 -19.38 11.43
C MET A 29 3.88 -18.37 11.75
N ASN A 30 3.14 -18.56 12.83
CA ASN A 30 2.07 -17.64 13.23
C ASN A 30 2.60 -16.27 13.69
N VAL A 31 3.79 -16.21 14.29
CA VAL A 31 4.43 -14.94 14.65
C VAL A 31 4.84 -14.17 13.40
N SER A 32 5.37 -14.84 12.37
CA SER A 32 5.70 -14.20 11.09
C SER A 32 4.47 -13.74 10.30
N MET A 33 3.35 -14.47 10.34
CA MET A 33 2.11 -14.08 9.67
C MET A 33 1.39 -12.89 10.33
N LYS A 34 1.61 -12.62 11.62
CA LYS A 34 1.07 -11.42 12.28
C LYS A 34 1.73 -10.12 11.80
N LYS A 35 2.83 -10.21 11.05
CA LYS A 35 3.54 -9.08 10.46
C LYS A 35 3.31 -9.03 8.95
N ILE A 36 2.07 -9.16 8.50
CA ILE A 36 1.69 -8.60 7.19
C ILE A 36 1.80 -7.09 7.39
N GLU A 37 2.98 -6.55 7.12
CA GLU A 37 3.30 -5.14 7.32
C GLU A 37 2.37 -4.33 6.44
N LYS A 38 1.33 -3.75 7.05
CA LYS A 38 0.60 -2.66 6.44
C LYS A 38 1.60 -1.51 6.28
N ILE A 39 2.00 -1.24 5.05
CA ILE A 39 2.83 -0.09 4.74
C ILE A 39 1.89 1.10 4.61
N THR A 40 2.11 2.13 5.41
CA THR A 40 1.39 3.40 5.34
C THR A 40 2.42 4.51 5.24
N ILE A 41 2.37 5.27 4.15
CA ILE A 41 3.17 6.48 3.92
C ILE A 41 2.23 7.66 3.95
N GLU A 42 2.53 8.64 4.80
CA GLU A 42 1.79 9.89 4.91
C GLU A 42 2.66 11.04 4.39
N LYS A 43 2.10 11.84 3.47
CA LYS A 43 2.73 13.05 2.93
C LYS A 43 1.73 14.19 2.96
N ILE A 44 2.22 15.40 3.24
CA ILE A 44 1.43 16.63 3.13
C ILE A 44 2.04 17.46 2.02
N ILE A 45 1.25 17.82 1.02
CA ILE A 45 1.63 18.79 0.00
C ILE A 45 1.00 20.12 0.39
N VAL A 46 1.84 21.12 0.62
CA VAL A 46 1.41 22.51 0.80
C VAL A 46 1.63 23.23 -0.52
N PHE A 47 0.57 23.78 -1.10
CA PHE A 47 0.63 24.43 -2.41
C PHE A 47 0.16 25.90 -2.36
N ASN A 48 -0.51 26.32 -1.28
CA ASN A 48 -0.69 27.72 -0.88
C ASN A 48 -0.41 27.86 0.62
N ASP A 49 -0.27 29.08 1.13
CA ASP A 49 -0.17 29.36 2.58
C ASP A 49 -1.39 28.88 3.41
N LYS A 50 -2.47 28.46 2.75
CA LYS A 50 -3.72 28.00 3.39
C LYS A 50 -4.18 26.62 2.95
N ASP A 51 -3.77 26.17 1.77
CA ASP A 51 -4.28 24.95 1.16
C ASP A 51 -3.23 23.85 1.25
N SER A 52 -3.66 22.72 1.83
CA SER A 52 -2.84 21.53 1.99
C SER A 52 -3.60 20.30 1.53
N LEU A 53 -2.87 19.37 0.91
CA LEU A 53 -3.40 18.08 0.49
C LEU A 53 -2.70 16.99 1.30
N TYR A 54 -3.50 16.23 2.03
CA TYR A 54 -3.06 15.07 2.80
C TYR A 54 -3.07 13.86 1.89
N ILE A 55 -1.95 13.16 1.87
CA ILE A 55 -1.75 12.01 1.00
C ILE A 55 -1.40 10.81 1.85
N THR A 56 -2.18 9.75 1.67
CA THR A 56 -1.96 8.49 2.38
C THR A 56 -1.82 7.38 1.35
N ALA A 57 -0.65 6.76 1.32
CA ALA A 57 -0.31 5.65 0.44
C ALA A 57 -0.24 4.37 1.29
N ASN A 58 -1.12 3.41 1.02
CA ASN A 58 -1.33 2.20 1.81
C ASN A 58 -1.14 0.95 0.96
N SER A 59 -0.34 -0.01 1.43
CA SER A 59 -0.33 -1.37 0.90
C SER A 59 -0.65 -2.40 1.98
N TRP A 60 -1.46 -3.40 1.64
CA TRP A 60 -1.77 -4.53 2.52
C TRP A 60 -2.05 -5.82 1.72
N GLY A 61 -2.09 -6.93 2.46
CA GLY A 61 -2.25 -8.28 1.92
C GLY A 61 -0.91 -9.02 1.81
N LEU A 62 -0.98 -10.35 1.65
CA LEU A 62 0.19 -11.24 1.77
C LEU A 62 1.32 -10.92 0.78
N ALA A 63 0.99 -10.34 -0.36
CA ALA A 63 1.94 -9.93 -1.40
C ALA A 63 1.84 -8.43 -1.73
N GLY A 64 1.24 -7.62 -0.85
CA GLY A 64 0.94 -6.21 -1.14
C GLY A 64 -0.03 -6.04 -2.31
N ASN A 65 -0.95 -6.98 -2.51
CA ASN A 65 -1.88 -7.01 -3.64
C ASN A 65 -2.99 -5.95 -3.57
N ASN A 66 -3.06 -5.21 -2.46
CA ASN A 66 -3.96 -4.08 -2.33
C ASN A 66 -3.12 -2.83 -2.12
N GLU A 67 -3.06 -1.98 -3.13
CA GLU A 67 -2.30 -0.74 -3.14
C GLU A 67 -3.26 0.41 -3.41
N VAL A 68 -3.26 1.39 -2.50
CA VAL A 68 -4.15 2.54 -2.60
C VAL A 68 -3.41 3.81 -2.19
N ILE A 69 -3.48 4.83 -3.05
CA ILE A 69 -3.09 6.20 -2.73
C ILE A 69 -4.37 7.03 -2.58
N VAL A 70 -4.47 7.78 -1.50
CA VAL A 70 -5.63 8.63 -1.19
C VAL A 70 -5.18 10.07 -1.10
N LEU A 71 -5.93 10.98 -1.73
CA LEU A 71 -5.77 12.43 -1.59
C LEU A 71 -6.99 13.01 -0.87
N SER A 72 -6.76 13.75 0.20
CA SER A 72 -7.80 14.32 1.06
C SER A 72 -7.45 15.75 1.48
N GLN A 73 -8.47 16.60 1.66
CA GLN A 73 -8.31 17.94 2.26
C GLN A 73 -8.08 17.91 3.78
N SER A 74 -8.27 16.76 4.43
CA SER A 74 -8.11 16.60 5.88
C SER A 74 -7.26 15.38 6.24
N ASN A 75 -6.60 15.45 7.40
CA ASN A 75 -5.88 14.32 7.96
C ASN A 75 -6.85 13.30 8.56
N LYS A 76 -7.43 12.46 7.71
CA LYS A 76 -8.31 11.36 8.11
C LYS A 76 -7.71 10.01 7.74
N LYS A 77 -7.94 9.03 8.61
CA LYS A 77 -7.41 7.67 8.46
C LYS A 77 -8.19 6.81 7.47
N THR A 78 -9.45 7.17 7.23
CA THR A 78 -10.37 6.38 6.41
C THR A 78 -10.75 7.19 5.16
N PRO A 79 -10.49 6.67 3.96
CA PRO A 79 -10.91 7.32 2.74
C PRO A 79 -12.44 7.32 2.60
N ASN A 80 -12.97 8.36 1.99
CA ASN A 80 -14.38 8.52 1.68
C ASN A 80 -14.54 8.88 0.20
N LYS A 81 -15.42 8.15 -0.49
CA LYS A 81 -15.68 8.33 -1.92
C LYS A 81 -16.36 9.66 -2.26
N ILE A 82 -16.90 10.38 -1.29
CA ILE A 82 -17.62 11.64 -1.53
C ILE A 82 -16.64 12.81 -1.74
N ASP A 83 -15.51 12.82 -1.02
CA ASP A 83 -14.62 13.97 -0.90
C ASP A 83 -13.13 13.65 -1.16
N ASP A 84 -12.75 12.38 -1.29
CA ASP A 84 -11.37 11.97 -1.57
C ASP A 84 -11.17 11.41 -2.96
N TYR A 85 -10.02 11.72 -3.56
CA TYR A 85 -9.54 10.95 -4.70
C TYR A 85 -8.89 9.67 -4.21
N ILE A 86 -9.30 8.55 -4.80
CA ILE A 86 -8.78 7.23 -4.46
C ILE A 86 -8.15 6.63 -5.71
N PHE A 87 -6.86 6.31 -5.62
CA PHE A 87 -6.08 5.72 -6.71
C PHE A 87 -5.70 4.29 -6.32
N TYR A 88 -6.15 3.31 -7.10
CA TYR A 88 -5.84 1.90 -6.99
C TYR A 88 -4.56 1.57 -7.79
N THR A 89 -3.45 2.21 -7.41
CA THR A 89 -2.13 2.06 -8.02
C THR A 89 -1.04 2.23 -6.95
N SER A 90 0.13 1.65 -7.17
CA SER A 90 1.31 1.82 -6.31
C SER A 90 1.94 3.19 -6.43
N GLU A 91 1.72 3.90 -7.54
CA GLU A 91 2.36 5.19 -7.78
C GLU A 91 1.48 6.17 -8.56
N ILE A 92 1.67 7.45 -8.25
CA ILE A 92 1.16 8.61 -8.99
C ILE A 92 2.24 9.67 -9.13
N PHE A 93 2.10 10.52 -10.15
CA PHE A 93 3.00 11.64 -10.40
C PHE A 93 2.25 12.95 -10.23
N TYR A 94 2.92 13.99 -9.77
CA TYR A 94 2.27 15.30 -9.63
C TYR A 94 3.23 16.45 -9.85
N LYS A 95 2.66 17.63 -10.10
CA LYS A 95 3.35 18.91 -9.97
C LYS A 95 2.40 19.97 -9.46
N ILE A 96 2.95 21.03 -8.90
CA ILE A 96 2.23 22.24 -8.55
C ILE A 96 2.44 23.21 -9.71
N ASP A 97 1.35 23.65 -10.34
CA ASP A 97 1.37 24.66 -11.39
C ASP A 97 1.48 26.08 -10.81
N ASN A 98 1.81 27.06 -11.64
CA ASN A 98 2.04 28.45 -11.23
C ASN A 98 0.80 29.12 -10.59
N ASN A 99 -0.39 28.60 -10.85
CA ASN A 99 -1.65 29.06 -10.23
C ASN A 99 -1.96 28.33 -8.92
N ASN A 100 -0.93 27.72 -8.31
CA ASN A 100 -1.02 26.82 -7.18
C ASN A 100 -2.09 25.73 -7.33
N THR A 101 -2.18 25.16 -8.53
CA THR A 101 -3.04 24.01 -8.80
C THR A 101 -2.19 22.76 -8.80
N ILE A 102 -2.56 21.75 -8.02
CA ILE A 102 -1.94 20.44 -8.09
C ILE A 102 -2.48 19.72 -9.32
N ILE A 103 -1.57 19.32 -10.21
CA ILE A 103 -1.90 18.46 -11.34
C ILE A 103 -1.35 17.07 -11.04
N ILE A 104 -2.22 16.08 -10.92
CA ILE A 104 -1.88 14.67 -10.70
C ILE A 104 -2.03 13.89 -12.00
N TYR A 105 -1.09 13.00 -12.23
CA TYR A 105 -1.03 12.09 -13.36
C TYR A 105 -1.10 10.65 -12.84
N SER A 106 -2.05 9.89 -13.35
CA SER A 106 -2.26 8.49 -12.99
C SER A 106 -2.87 7.73 -14.16
N PRO A 107 -2.71 6.40 -14.24
CA PRO A 107 -3.45 5.58 -15.21
C PRO A 107 -4.96 5.81 -15.10
N GLU A 108 -5.65 5.94 -16.24
CA GLU A 108 -7.09 6.21 -16.29
C GLU A 108 -7.92 5.17 -15.51
N SER A 109 -7.55 3.90 -15.62
CA SER A 109 -8.24 2.79 -14.96
C SER A 109 -8.00 2.72 -13.44
N SER A 110 -7.06 3.51 -12.91
CA SER A 110 -6.65 3.42 -11.51
C SER A 110 -7.42 4.37 -10.60
N ILE A 111 -8.19 5.32 -11.13
CA ILE A 111 -8.78 6.38 -10.31
C ILE A 111 -10.28 6.19 -10.06
N ASN A 112 -10.68 6.49 -8.82
CA ASN A 112 -12.06 6.75 -8.44
C ASN A 112 -12.15 8.21 -7.94
N GLU A 113 -12.74 9.06 -8.77
CA GLU A 113 -12.92 10.49 -8.46
C GLU A 113 -14.06 10.70 -7.46
N PRO A 114 -13.93 11.68 -6.54
CA PRO A 114 -15.00 11.99 -5.60
C PRO A 114 -16.15 12.72 -6.28
N ASP A 115 -17.36 12.55 -5.72
CA ASP A 115 -18.54 13.31 -6.13
C ASP A 115 -18.32 14.83 -5.96
N LYS A 116 -17.61 15.21 -4.89
CA LYS A 116 -17.20 16.59 -4.61
C LYS A 116 -15.71 16.74 -4.88
N LYS A 117 -15.37 17.32 -6.04
CA LYS A 117 -13.98 17.58 -6.42
C LYS A 117 -13.31 18.56 -5.47
N ILE A 118 -12.08 18.24 -5.10
CA ILE A 118 -11.20 19.12 -4.31
C ILE A 118 -10.81 20.30 -5.20
N SER A 119 -11.02 21.52 -4.72
CA SER A 119 -10.59 22.74 -5.42
C SER A 119 -9.06 22.75 -5.61
N ASN A 120 -8.58 23.33 -6.72
CA ASN A 120 -7.16 23.42 -7.05
C ASN A 120 -6.46 22.06 -7.21
N VAL A 121 -7.23 20.98 -7.44
CA VAL A 121 -6.71 19.65 -7.80
C VAL A 121 -7.27 19.26 -9.16
N THR A 122 -6.37 18.92 -10.08
CA THR A 122 -6.70 18.48 -11.45
C THR A 122 -6.09 17.12 -11.71
N ILE A 123 -6.90 16.20 -12.22
CA ILE A 123 -6.46 14.86 -12.62
C ILE A 123 -6.21 14.84 -14.13
N ARG A 124 -5.07 14.30 -14.54
CA ARG A 124 -4.72 13.98 -15.93
C ARG A 124 -4.51 12.49 -16.06
N SER A 125 -5.43 11.84 -16.74
CA SER A 125 -5.40 10.39 -16.96
C SER A 125 -4.38 10.02 -18.03
N LEU A 126 -3.47 9.11 -17.70
CA LEU A 126 -2.56 8.44 -18.63
C LEU A 126 -3.31 7.25 -19.25
N LYS A 127 -3.37 7.21 -20.58
CA LYS A 127 -4.28 6.32 -21.31
C LYS A 127 -3.60 5.07 -21.86
N THR A 128 -2.37 5.23 -22.34
CA THR A 128 -1.68 4.15 -23.03
C THR A 128 -0.58 3.56 -22.15
N PHE A 129 -0.25 2.29 -22.41
CA PHE A 129 0.87 1.64 -21.73
C PHE A 129 2.19 2.39 -21.95
N ASP A 130 2.44 2.88 -23.17
CA ASP A 130 3.64 3.63 -23.50
C ASP A 130 3.72 4.94 -22.72
N GLU A 131 2.60 5.65 -22.58
CA GLU A 131 2.52 6.89 -21.80
C GLU A 131 2.78 6.62 -20.31
N ILE A 132 2.16 5.58 -19.75
CA ILE A 132 2.39 5.18 -18.35
C ILE A 132 3.86 4.83 -18.13
N ASN A 133 4.44 4.01 -19.02
CA ASN A 133 5.84 3.60 -18.92
C ASN A 133 6.81 4.78 -19.08
N ASP A 134 6.51 5.72 -19.96
CA ASP A 134 7.30 6.93 -20.11
C ASP A 134 7.29 7.78 -18.83
N TYR A 135 6.15 7.99 -18.20
CA TYR A 135 6.09 8.70 -16.92
C TYR A 135 6.86 7.94 -15.83
N ASN A 136 6.72 6.63 -15.74
CA ASN A 136 7.44 5.81 -14.76
C ASN A 136 8.97 5.97 -14.85
N LEU A 137 9.50 6.09 -16.07
CA LEU A 137 10.94 6.21 -16.31
C LEU A 137 11.45 7.66 -16.34
N ASN A 138 10.63 8.59 -16.84
CA ASN A 138 11.05 9.92 -17.24
C ASN A 138 10.33 11.07 -16.52
N PHE A 139 9.50 10.83 -15.50
CA PHE A 139 8.72 11.87 -14.81
C PHE A 139 9.53 13.11 -14.39
N LYS A 140 10.81 12.94 -14.00
CA LYS A 140 11.70 14.06 -13.63
C LYS A 140 11.96 15.01 -14.80
N LYS A 141 12.02 14.52 -16.05
CA LYS A 141 12.17 15.35 -17.26
C LYS A 141 10.99 16.29 -17.45
N TYR A 142 9.82 15.91 -16.93
CA TYR A 142 8.59 16.70 -16.96
C TYR A 142 8.42 17.61 -15.74
N GLY A 143 9.42 17.67 -14.85
CA GLY A 143 9.35 18.45 -13.61
C GLY A 143 8.33 17.91 -12.61
N LEU A 144 8.04 16.61 -12.67
CA LEU A 144 7.08 15.96 -11.78
C LEU A 144 7.79 15.40 -10.54
N GLU A 145 7.04 15.32 -9.45
CA GLU A 145 7.35 14.52 -8.27
C GLU A 145 6.57 13.20 -8.30
N ARG A 146 7.11 12.18 -7.61
CA ARG A 146 6.51 10.86 -7.51
C ARG A 146 6.03 10.61 -6.08
N ILE A 147 4.85 10.00 -5.96
CA ILE A 147 4.36 9.37 -4.73
C ILE A 147 4.26 7.90 -5.02
N SER A 148 4.99 7.08 -4.27
CA SER A 148 4.98 5.62 -4.44
C SER A 148 4.88 4.95 -3.07
N ILE A 149 4.19 3.82 -3.02
CA ILE A 149 4.13 2.96 -1.84
C ILE A 149 5.46 2.22 -1.63
N ASN A 150 6.18 1.93 -2.72
CA ASN A 150 7.45 1.25 -2.70
C ASN A 150 8.60 2.28 -2.71
N ARG A 151 9.60 2.07 -1.84
CA ARG A 151 10.77 2.96 -1.71
C ARG A 151 11.66 2.93 -2.95
#